data_AF-A0A917UXZ5-F1
#
_entry.id   AF-A0A917UXZ5-F1
#
_cell.length_a   1.000
_cell.length_b   1.000
_cell.length_c   1.000
_cell.angle_alpha   90.00
_cell.angle_beta   90.00
_cell.angle_gamma   90.00
#
_symmetry.space_group_name_H-M   'P 1'
#
loop_
_entity.id
_entity.type
_entity.pdbx_description
1 polymer ?
#
loop_
_entity_poly.entity_id
_entity_poly.type
_entity_poly.pdbx_seq_one_letter_code
_entity_poly.pdbx_strand_id
1 'polypeptide(L)'
;MRVRHGERFGTIRRPNHLSALVAKAAALSIPDGVRGARHIVDFCNLVPLIGRRDLVGLVPKDRQRLRLMVAKADAHPEIVLGIDGAGEGLTRVALAIA
;
A
#
# COMPACT_ATOMS: atom_id res chain seq x y z
N MET A 1 -10.14 6.41 -16.69
CA MET A 1 -10.13 5.68 -17.98
C MET A 1 -11.48 5.02 -18.16
N ARG A 2 -12.18 5.28 -19.28
CA ARG A 2 -13.45 4.62 -19.57
C ARG A 2 -13.16 3.28 -20.24
N VAL A 3 -13.84 2.22 -19.82
CA VAL A 3 -13.66 0.86 -20.34
C VAL A 3 -15.00 0.28 -20.76
N ARG A 4 -14.98 -0.59 -21.77
CA ARG A 4 -16.17 -1.30 -22.25
C ARG A 4 -15.96 -2.80 -22.08
N HIS A 5 -16.96 -3.50 -21.53
CA HIS A 5 -17.00 -4.95 -21.48
C HIS A 5 -18.36 -5.43 -21.99
N GLY A 6 -18.39 -6.04 -23.17
CA GLY A 6 -19.63 -6.27 -23.92
C GLY A 6 -20.34 -4.95 -24.22
N GLU A 7 -21.60 -4.84 -23.79
CA GLU A 7 -22.40 -3.60 -23.91
C GLU A 7 -22.30 -2.68 -22.68
N ARG A 8 -21.57 -3.07 -21.64
CA ARG A 8 -21.45 -2.30 -20.40
C ARG A 8 -20.28 -1.32 -20.47
N PHE A 9 -20.52 -0.10 -20.04
CA PHE A 9 -19.50 0.92 -19.85
C PHE A 9 -19.17 1.06 -18.36
N GLY A 10 -17.89 1.12 -18.06
CA GLY A 10 -17.38 1.36 -16.71
C GLY A 10 -16.26 2.40 -16.73
N THR A 11 -15.85 2.81 -15.53
CA THR A 11 -14.73 3.73 -15.36
C THR A 11 -13.70 3.09 -14.44
N ILE A 12 -12.49 2.90 -14.94
CA ILE A 12 -11.33 2.57 -14.11
C ILE A 12 -10.74 3.90 -13.65
N ARG A 13 -10.81 4.15 -12.33
CA ARG A 13 -9.98 5.18 -11.71
C ARG A 13 -8.54 4.65 -11.74
N ARG A 14 -7.61 5.39 -12.34
CA ARG A 14 -6.19 5.06 -12.17
C ARG A 14 -5.89 5.17 -10.67
N PRO A 15 -5.27 4.16 -10.05
CA PRO A 15 -4.88 4.27 -8.65
C PRO A 15 -4.02 5.52 -8.48
N ASN A 16 -4.43 6.42 -7.58
CA ASN A 16 -3.48 7.37 -7.03
C ASN A 16 -2.50 6.62 -6.11
N HIS A 17 -1.43 7.29 -5.70
CA HIS A 17 -0.39 6.67 -4.87
C HIS A 17 -0.95 5.97 -3.63
N LEU A 18 -1.90 6.62 -2.95
CA LEU A 18 -2.60 6.07 -1.80
C LEU A 18 -3.35 4.78 -2.13
N SER A 19 -4.10 4.76 -3.23
CA SER A 19 -4.85 3.57 -3.66
C SER A 19 -3.91 2.41 -3.98
N ALA A 20 -2.72 2.69 -4.52
CA ALA A 20 -1.71 1.67 -4.78
C ALA A 20 -1.16 1.07 -3.47
N LEU A 21 -0.85 1.91 -2.47
CA LEU A 21 -0.43 1.43 -1.14
C LEU A 21 -1.53 0.62 -0.46
N VAL A 22 -2.78 1.09 -0.49
CA VAL A 22 -3.92 0.36 0.08
C VAL A 22 -4.13 -0.98 -0.62
N ALA A 23 -3.95 -1.05 -1.94
CA ALA A 23 -4.06 -2.31 -2.68
C ALA A 23 -2.96 -3.30 -2.28
N LYS A 24 -1.71 -2.85 -2.12
CA LYS A 24 -0.60 -3.69 -1.62
C LYS A 24 -0.83 -4.14 -0.17
N ALA A 25 -1.33 -3.26 0.67
CA ALA A 25 -1.69 -3.58 2.04
C ALA A 25 -2.86 -4.58 2.12
N ALA A 26 -3.87 -4.44 1.26
CA ALA A 26 -4.98 -5.38 1.17
C ALA A 26 -4.52 -6.78 0.71
N ALA A 27 -3.47 -6.86 -0.10
CA ALA A 27 -2.96 -8.13 -0.60
C ALA A 27 -2.33 -9.01 0.50
N LEU A 28 -2.00 -8.46 1.68
CA LEU A 28 -1.53 -9.27 2.82
C LEU A 28 -2.52 -10.32 3.30
N SER A 29 -3.82 -10.15 3.04
CA SER A 29 -4.82 -11.16 3.41
C SER A 29 -4.85 -12.34 2.44
N ILE A 30 -4.10 -12.28 1.33
CA ILE A 30 -4.02 -13.34 0.34
C ILE A 30 -2.89 -14.28 0.79
N PRO A 31 -3.17 -15.58 0.99
CA PRO A 31 -2.12 -16.54 1.35
C PRO A 31 -1.00 -16.52 0.30
N ASP A 32 0.21 -16.18 0.73
CA ASP A 32 1.30 -15.79 -0.18
C ASP A 32 1.83 -16.93 -1.09
N GLY A 33 1.47 -18.19 -0.84
CA GLY A 33 1.96 -19.33 -1.63
C GLY A 33 3.47 -19.26 -1.89
N VAL A 34 3.90 -19.45 -3.15
CA VAL A 34 5.31 -19.38 -3.59
C VAL A 34 5.88 -17.94 -3.61
N ARG A 35 5.04 -16.91 -3.42
CA ARG A 35 5.40 -15.49 -3.68
C ARG A 35 5.82 -14.68 -2.45
N GLY A 36 5.83 -15.28 -1.27
CA GLY A 36 6.49 -14.76 -0.05
C GLY A 36 6.20 -13.28 0.29
N ALA A 37 7.18 -12.61 0.90
CA ALA A 37 7.13 -11.21 1.35
C ALA A 37 7.03 -10.15 0.24
N ARG A 38 6.69 -10.54 -1.01
CA ARG A 38 6.65 -9.65 -2.18
C ARG A 38 5.76 -8.43 -1.96
N HIS A 39 4.61 -8.60 -1.32
CA HIS A 39 3.69 -7.48 -1.08
C HIS A 39 4.27 -6.45 -0.10
N ILE A 40 5.10 -6.90 0.84
CA ILE A 40 5.86 -6.04 1.76
C ILE A 40 6.93 -5.30 0.98
N VAL A 41 7.73 -6.00 0.16
CA VAL A 41 8.76 -5.39 -0.71
C VAL A 41 8.15 -4.34 -1.64
N ASP A 42 7.07 -4.68 -2.35
CA ASP A 42 6.38 -3.75 -3.25
C ASP A 42 5.85 -2.53 -2.49
N PHE A 43 5.33 -2.71 -1.27
CA PHE A 43 4.85 -1.62 -0.44
C PHE A 43 6.00 -0.72 0.03
N CYS A 44 7.10 -1.30 0.51
CA CYS A 44 8.30 -0.58 0.94
C CYS A 44 8.97 0.18 -0.20
N ASN A 45 8.85 -0.28 -1.46
CA ASN A 45 9.32 0.48 -2.64
C ASN A 45 8.42 1.68 -2.97
N LEU A 46 7.13 1.61 -2.66
CA LEU A 46 6.18 2.69 -2.95
C LEU A 46 6.09 3.73 -1.85
N VAL A 47 6.33 3.34 -0.59
CA VAL A 47 6.13 4.22 0.56
C VAL A 47 7.07 5.44 0.63
N PRO A 48 8.32 5.44 0.12
CA PRO A 48 9.18 6.63 0.17
C PRO A 48 8.59 7.79 -0.62
N LEU A 49 7.90 7.45 -1.72
CA LEU A 49 7.34 8.38 -2.69
C LEU A 49 6.04 9.05 -2.23
N ILE A 50 5.43 8.61 -1.12
CA ILE A 50 4.15 9.18 -0.69
C ILE A 50 4.32 10.46 0.13
N GLY A 51 3.68 11.55 -0.30
CA GLY A 51 3.64 12.80 0.45
C GLY A 51 2.50 12.85 1.47
N ARG A 52 2.57 13.80 2.41
CA ARG A 52 1.49 14.04 3.39
C ARG A 52 0.14 14.32 2.72
N ARG A 53 0.16 15.06 1.60
CA ARG A 53 -1.04 15.40 0.82
C ARG A 53 -1.71 14.20 0.17
N ASP A 54 -0.96 13.12 -0.07
CA ASP A 54 -1.48 11.92 -0.73
C ASP A 54 -2.24 11.04 0.27
N LEU A 55 -2.01 11.20 1.58
CA LEU A 55 -2.60 10.40 2.65
C LEU A 55 -4.00 10.90 3.10
N VAL A 56 -4.57 11.87 2.39
CA VAL A 56 -5.92 12.39 2.67
C VAL A 56 -7.01 11.42 2.18
N GLY A 57 -8.16 11.41 2.86
CA GLY A 57 -9.33 10.64 2.40
C GLY A 57 -9.31 9.14 2.74
N LEU A 58 -8.43 8.71 3.65
CA LEU A 58 -8.42 7.34 4.17
C LEU A 58 -9.71 6.98 4.91
N VAL A 59 -10.39 5.93 4.47
CA VAL A 59 -11.55 5.35 5.17
C VAL A 59 -11.09 4.32 6.22
N PRO A 60 -11.94 3.93 7.21
CA PRO A 60 -11.54 3.01 8.28
C PRO A 60 -10.95 1.69 7.80
N LYS A 61 -11.48 1.13 6.70
CA LYS A 61 -10.98 -0.11 6.09
C LYS A 61 -9.56 0.04 5.53
N ASP A 62 -9.24 1.19 4.97
CA ASP A 62 -7.90 1.47 4.43
C ASP A 62 -6.89 1.62 5.56
N ARG A 63 -7.27 2.33 6.63
CA ARG A 63 -6.45 2.47 7.85
C ARG A 63 -6.13 1.10 8.45
N GLN A 64 -7.12 0.22 8.57
CA GLN A 64 -6.90 -1.14 9.09
C GLN A 64 -5.88 -1.92 8.25
N ARG A 65 -6.02 -1.90 6.92
CA ARG A 65 -5.09 -2.59 6.01
C ARG A 65 -3.67 -2.03 6.13
N LEU A 66 -3.54 -0.70 6.12
CA LEU A 66 -2.26 -0.03 6.26
C LEU A 66 -1.60 -0.33 7.61
N ARG A 67 -2.36 -0.38 8.72
CA ARG A 67 -1.83 -0.75 10.04
C ARG A 67 -1.24 -2.16 10.04
N LEU A 68 -1.95 -3.12 9.43
CA LEU A 68 -1.44 -4.49 9.29
C LEU A 68 -0.17 -4.55 8.45
N MET A 69 -0.09 -3.77 7.36
CA MET A 69 1.11 -3.71 6.52
C MET A 69 2.30 -3.06 7.22
N VAL A 70 2.10 -1.97 7.96
CA VAL A 70 3.17 -1.34 8.75
C VAL A 70 3.69 -2.33 9.80
N ALA A 71 2.82 -2.96 10.57
CA ALA A 71 3.23 -3.95 11.57
C ALA A 71 3.96 -5.15 10.94
N LYS A 72 3.55 -5.57 9.73
CA LYS A 72 4.23 -6.65 9.01
C LYS A 72 5.60 -6.20 8.49
N ALA A 73 5.73 -4.98 7.97
CA ALA A 73 7.01 -4.42 7.55
C ALA A 73 7.98 -4.29 8.73
N ASP A 74 7.49 -3.88 9.91
CA ASP A 74 8.30 -3.81 11.14
C ASP A 74 8.86 -5.19 11.57
N ALA A 75 8.13 -6.27 11.26
CA ALA A 75 8.59 -7.64 11.49
C ALA A 75 9.61 -8.13 10.44
N HIS A 76 9.91 -7.33 9.41
CA HIS A 76 10.85 -7.62 8.32
C HIS A 76 11.86 -6.47 8.14
N PRO A 77 12.68 -6.16 9.16
CA PRO A 77 13.60 -5.03 9.11
C PRO A 77 14.63 -5.14 7.97
N GLU A 78 14.96 -6.36 7.53
CA GLU A 78 15.84 -6.59 6.38
C GLU A 78 15.30 -6.02 5.07
N ILE A 79 13.98 -6.03 4.88
CA ILE A 79 13.32 -5.45 3.70
C ILE A 79 13.33 -3.93 3.80
N VAL A 80 13.01 -3.40 4.98
CA VAL A 80 12.91 -1.96 5.21
C VAL A 80 14.27 -1.29 5.07
N LEU A 81 15.32 -1.88 5.65
CA LEU A 81 16.69 -1.35 5.57
C LEU A 81 17.29 -1.47 4.17
N GLY A 82 16.82 -2.42 3.36
CA GLY A 82 17.27 -2.62 1.99
C GLY A 82 16.71 -1.62 0.98
N ILE A 83 15.73 -0.78 1.36
CA ILE A 83 15.06 0.16 0.47
C ILE A 83 15.21 1.58 1.01
N ASP A 84 15.88 2.43 0.24
CA ASP A 84 16.13 3.82 0.60
C ASP A 84 14.83 4.59 0.87
N GLY A 85 14.79 5.33 1.98
CA GLY A 85 13.64 6.11 2.42
C GLY A 85 12.40 5.30 2.87
N ALA A 86 12.46 3.97 2.90
CA ALA A 86 11.30 3.14 3.30
C ALA A 86 10.89 3.40 4.75
N GLY A 87 11.84 3.49 5.68
CA GLY A 87 11.56 3.78 7.08
C GLY A 87 10.81 5.09 7.29
N GLU A 88 11.28 6.19 6.69
CA GLU A 88 10.61 7.49 6.78
C GLU A 88 9.21 7.48 6.16
N GLY A 89 9.04 6.78 5.03
CA GLY A 89 7.74 6.60 4.41
C GLY A 89 6.78 5.82 5.30
N LEU A 90 7.25 4.73 5.93
CA LEU A 90 6.47 3.96 6.91
C LEU A 90 6.06 4.83 8.10
N THR A 91 6.98 5.64 8.65
CA THR A 91 6.66 6.59 9.72
C THR A 91 5.58 7.58 9.29
N ARG A 92 5.67 8.16 8.09
CA ARG A 92 4.64 9.06 7.54
C ARG A 92 3.27 8.38 7.45
N VAL A 93 3.23 7.15 6.97
CA VAL A 93 1.99 6.36 6.89
C VAL A 93 1.45 6.06 8.29
N ALA A 94 2.30 5.61 9.22
CA ALA A 94 1.92 5.31 10.60
C ALA A 94 1.27 6.52 11.30
N LEU A 95 1.84 7.71 11.14
CA LEU A 95 1.29 8.96 11.67
C LEU A 95 -0.07 9.32 11.07
N ALA A 96 -0.29 9.03 9.78
CA ALA A 96 -1.56 9.34 9.11
C ALA A 96 -2.69 8.36 9.46
N ILE A 97 -2.34 7.13 9.86
CA ILE A 97 -3.29 6.07 10.20
C ILE A 97 -3.49 5.86 11.69
N ALA A 98 -2.76 6.56 12.56
CA ALA A 98 -3.03 6.61 14.00
C ALA A 98 -4.47 7.11 14.22
#